data_AF-A0A9D4ZX69-F1
#
_entry.id   AF-A0A9D4ZX69-F1
#
_cell.length_a   1.000
_cell.length_b   1.000
_cell.length_c   1.000
_cell.angle_alpha   90.00
_cell.angle_beta   90.00
_cell.angle_gamma   90.00
#
_symmetry.space_group_name_H-M   'P 1'
#
loop_
_entity.id
_entity.type
_entity.pdbx_description
1 polymer ?
#
loop_
_entity_poly.entity_id
_entity_poly.type
_entity_poly.pdbx_seq_one_letter_code
_entity_poly.pdbx_strand_id
1 'polypeptide(L)'
;MVEISQRDQAEVGEDHRRKEHQRLACPKEEESLIEFIKRCQRMKTEVMLCPRCSAIFDRKAATNLEAVDKAKRKENWGTVRYDPRRSG
;
A
#
# COMPACT_ATOMS: atom_id res chain seq x y z
N MET A 1 -29.16 9.59 -14.69
CA MET A 1 -28.55 9.04 -13.45
C MET A 1 -27.41 8.14 -13.89
N VAL A 2 -26.18 8.44 -13.50
CA VAL A 2 -25.05 7.53 -13.77
C VAL A 2 -25.04 6.51 -12.64
N GLU A 3 -25.50 5.29 -12.94
CA GLU A 3 -25.41 4.17 -12.02
C GLU A 3 -23.95 3.71 -11.97
N ILE A 4 -23.20 4.25 -11.02
CA ILE A 4 -21.82 3.85 -10.75
C ILE A 4 -21.87 2.44 -10.16
N SER A 5 -21.23 1.48 -10.81
CA SER A 5 -21.24 0.07 -10.41
C SER A 5 -20.62 -0.08 -9.01
N GLN A 6 -21.17 -0.96 -8.17
CA GLN A 6 -20.63 -1.22 -6.82
C GLN A 6 -19.15 -1.64 -6.83
N ARG A 7 -18.67 -2.20 -7.95
CA ARG A 7 -17.25 -2.50 -8.18
C ARG A 7 -16.39 -1.24 -8.25
N ASP A 8 -16.84 -0.21 -8.95
CA ASP A 8 -16.11 1.05 -9.10
C ASP A 8 -15.98 1.79 -7.75
N GLN A 9 -16.97 1.68 -6.86
CA GLN A 9 -16.91 2.27 -5.51
C GLN A 9 -15.95 1.53 -4.58
N ALA A 10 -15.87 0.19 -4.70
CA ALA A 10 -14.95 -0.63 -3.92
C ALA A 10 -13.48 -0.40 -4.33
N GLU A 11 -13.21 -0.33 -5.64
CA GLU A 11 -11.86 -0.06 -6.15
C GLU A 11 -11.36 1.34 -5.76
N VAL A 12 -12.21 2.37 -5.84
CA VAL A 12 -11.89 3.74 -5.41
C VAL A 12 -11.61 3.80 -3.90
N GLY A 13 -12.35 3.06 -3.09
CA GLY A 13 -12.12 2.96 -1.64
C GLY A 13 -10.83 2.23 -1.28
N GLU A 14 -10.45 1.19 -2.02
CA GLU A 14 -9.20 0.47 -1.82
C GLU A 14 -7.96 1.23 -2.28
N ASP A 15 -8.04 1.93 -3.42
CA ASP A 15 -6.94 2.79 -3.86
C ASP A 15 -6.74 3.99 -2.92
N HIS A 16 -7.79 4.49 -2.30
CA HIS A 16 -7.66 5.49 -1.25
C HIS A 16 -6.90 4.94 -0.03
N ARG A 17 -7.32 3.79 0.51
CA ARG A 17 -6.64 3.11 1.64
C ARG A 17 -5.18 2.79 1.34
N ARG A 18 -4.90 2.33 0.12
CA ARG A 18 -3.53 2.06 -0.34
C ARG A 18 -2.67 3.33 -0.31
N LYS A 19 -3.19 4.44 -0.84
CA LYS A 19 -2.50 5.75 -0.83
C LYS A 19 -2.28 6.26 0.60
N GLU A 20 -3.23 6.05 1.51
CA GLU A 20 -3.04 6.40 2.92
C GLU A 20 -1.92 5.60 3.58
N HIS A 21 -1.93 4.27 3.43
CA HIS A 21 -0.86 3.43 3.98
C HIS A 21 0.51 3.77 3.39
N GLN A 22 0.57 4.08 2.09
CA GLN A 22 1.80 4.50 1.44
C GLN A 22 2.33 5.84 1.99
N ARG A 23 1.45 6.81 2.22
CA ARG A 23 1.81 8.11 2.84
C ARG A 23 2.26 7.98 4.29
N LEU A 24 1.80 6.95 4.99
CA LEU A 24 2.22 6.68 6.37
C LEU A 24 3.51 5.88 6.44
N ALA A 25 3.79 5.02 5.46
CA ALA A 25 4.93 4.12 5.44
C ALA A 25 6.27 4.83 5.25
N CYS A 26 6.30 5.92 4.49
CA CYS A 26 7.51 6.69 4.22
C CYS A 26 7.41 8.12 4.78
N PRO A 27 8.56 8.81 4.96
CA PRO A 27 8.57 10.25 5.21
C PRO A 27 7.82 11.00 4.10
N LYS A 28 7.09 12.05 4.48
CA LYS A 28 6.48 12.98 3.52
C LYS A 28 7.55 13.92 2.96
N GLU A 29 7.28 14.51 1.80
CA GLU A 29 8.20 15.47 1.15
C GLU A 29 8.53 16.67 2.06
N GLU A 30 7.56 17.11 2.86
CA GLU A 30 7.69 18.22 3.80
C GLU A 30 8.21 17.79 5.19
N GLU A 31 8.26 16.48 5.49
CA GLU A 31 8.60 15.96 6.82
C GLU A 31 10.07 15.57 6.89
N SER A 32 10.80 16.11 7.86
CA SER A 32 12.18 15.70 8.09
C SER A 32 12.27 14.25 8.58
N LEU A 33 13.41 13.60 8.34
CA LEU A 33 13.62 12.23 8.81
C LEU A 33 13.45 12.09 10.34
N ILE A 34 13.87 13.10 11.10
CA ILE A 34 13.74 13.12 12.56
C ILE A 34 12.26 13.19 12.97
N GLU A 35 11.47 14.02 12.29
CA GLU A 35 10.02 14.11 12.55
C GLU A 35 9.32 12.80 12.22
N PHE A 36 9.69 12.15 11.11
CA PHE A 36 9.18 10.83 10.75
C PHE A 36 9.48 9.79 11.85
N ILE A 37 10.73 9.73 12.32
CA ILE A 37 11.11 8.79 13.39
C ILE A 37 10.34 9.10 14.68
N LYS A 38 10.20 10.38 15.06
CA LYS A 38 9.38 10.79 16.21
C LYS A 38 7.91 10.40 16.03
N ARG A 39 7.37 10.50 14.82
CA ARG A 39 6.00 10.07 14.49
C ARG A 39 5.85 8.55 14.67
N CYS A 40 6.76 7.74 14.16
CA CYS A 40 6.76 6.29 14.38
C CYS A 40 6.85 5.94 15.89
N GLN A 41 7.73 6.62 16.63
CA GLN A 41 7.83 6.45 18.09
C GLN A 41 6.52 6.78 18.82
N ARG A 42 5.84 7.88 18.45
CA ARG A 42 4.52 8.24 19.00
C ARG A 42 3.45 7.20 18.69
N MET A 43 3.50 6.60 17.50
CA MET A 43 2.61 5.50 17.09
C MET A 43 3.00 4.14 17.69
N LYS A 44 4.11 4.06 18.43
CA LYS A 44 4.70 2.83 18.97
C LYS A 44 4.95 1.78 17.89
N THR A 45 5.42 2.24 16.73
CA THR A 45 5.75 1.40 15.58
C THR A 45 7.25 1.33 15.38
N GLU A 46 7.72 0.20 14.90
CA GLU A 46 9.14 0.00 14.58
C GLU A 46 9.48 0.66 13.25
N VAL A 47 10.64 1.31 13.22
CA VAL A 47 11.23 1.86 12.01
C VAL A 47 12.20 0.82 11.43
N MET A 48 12.11 0.58 10.14
CA MET A 48 12.94 -0.37 9.40
C MET A 48 13.78 0.34 8.36
N LEU A 49 14.94 -0.21 8.07
CA LEU A 49 15.85 0.24 7.02
C LEU A 49 15.87 -0.79 5.89
N CYS A 50 15.72 -0.34 4.65
CA CYS A 50 15.88 -1.20 3.49
C CYS A 50 17.38 -1.47 3.27
N PRO A 51 17.85 -2.73 3.31
CA PRO A 51 19.27 -3.03 3.11
C PRO A 51 19.75 -2.74 1.68
N ARG A 52 18.84 -2.56 0.72
CA ARG A 52 19.18 -2.35 -0.70
C ARG A 52 19.36 -0.88 -1.07
N CYS A 53 18.51 0.00 -0.54
CA CYS A 53 18.50 1.42 -0.90
C CYS A 53 18.61 2.36 0.30
N SER A 54 18.81 1.82 1.50
CA SER A 54 18.86 2.58 2.76
C SER A 54 17.63 3.45 3.01
N ALA A 55 16.50 3.16 2.35
CA ALA A 55 15.24 3.83 2.61
C ALA A 55 14.72 3.46 3.99
N ILE A 56 14.21 4.45 4.72
CA ILE A 56 13.65 4.29 6.05
C ILE A 56 12.13 4.26 5.94
N PHE A 57 11.49 3.29 6.59
CA PHE A 57 10.04 3.13 6.54
C PHE A 57 9.46 2.57 7.84
N ASP A 58 8.17 2.81 8.05
CA ASP A 58 7.41 2.31 9.19
C ASP A 58 6.98 0.85 8.94
N ARG A 59 7.35 -0.06 9.85
CA ARG A 59 7.08 -1.49 9.70
C ARG A 59 5.60 -1.80 9.60
N LYS A 60 4.78 -1.14 10.43
CA LYS A 60 3.34 -1.43 10.53
C LYS A 60 2.61 -0.91 9.30
N ALA A 61 2.89 0.31 8.87
CA ALA A 61 2.31 0.88 7.65
C ALA A 61 2.73 0.11 6.39
N ALA A 62 4.00 -0.32 6.30
CA ALA A 62 4.46 -1.17 5.20
C ALA A 62 3.76 -2.54 5.18
N THR A 63 3.54 -3.16 6.34
CA THR A 63 2.79 -4.42 6.45
C THR A 63 1.34 -4.27 6.00
N ASN A 64 0.69 -3.17 6.36
CA ASN A 64 -0.68 -2.88 5.92
C ASN A 64 -0.74 -2.67 4.41
N LEU A 65 0.25 -1.99 3.82
CA LEU A 65 0.35 -1.81 2.37
C LEU A 65 0.51 -3.17 1.66
N GLU A 66 1.35 -4.05 2.20
CA GLU A 66 1.52 -5.40 1.66
C GLU A 66 0.23 -6.23 1.74
N ALA A 67 -0.54 -6.09 2.82
CA ALA A 67 -1.83 -6.77 2.97
C ALA A 67 -2.84 -6.30 1.91
N VAL A 68 -2.91 -5.00 1.64
CA VAL A 68 -3.76 -4.42 0.58
C VAL A 68 -3.33 -4.93 -0.80
N ASP A 69 -2.03 -4.95 -1.09
CA ASP A 69 -1.51 -5.46 -2.36
C ASP A 69 -1.78 -6.97 -2.54
N LYS A 70 -1.71 -7.76 -1.45
CA LYS A 70 -2.06 -9.19 -1.47
C LYS A 70 -3.55 -9.42 -1.69
N ALA A 71 -4.42 -8.58 -1.12
CA ALA A 71 -5.86 -8.64 -1.34
C ALA A 71 -6.19 -8.39 -2.82
N LYS A 72 -5.65 -7.33 -3.43
CA LYS A 72 -5.81 -7.04 -4.87
C LYS A 72 -5.30 -8.20 -5.75
N ARG A 73 -4.15 -8.80 -5.42
CA ARG A 73 -3.67 -9.98 -6.17
C ARG A 73 -4.64 -11.15 -6.09
N LYS A 74 -5.16 -11.48 -4.89
CA LYS A 74 -6.15 -12.56 -4.70
C LYS A 74 -7.42 -12.34 -5.51
N GLU A 75 -7.92 -11.11 -5.56
CA GLU A 75 -9.06 -10.76 -6.41
C GLU A 75 -8.75 -11.01 -7.90
N ASN A 76 -7.56 -10.59 -8.36
CA ASN A 76 -7.12 -10.83 -9.74
C ASN A 76 -6.99 -12.32 -10.11
N TRP A 77 -6.66 -13.21 -9.17
CA TRP A 77 -6.61 -14.65 -9.45
C TRP A 77 -7.99 -15.24 -9.81
N GLY A 78 -9.10 -14.61 -9.38
CA GLY A 78 -10.44 -14.99 -9.78
C GLY A 78 -10.88 -14.46 -11.15
N THR A 79 -10.18 -13.45 -11.69
CA THR A 79 -10.53 -12.78 -12.95
C THR A 79 -9.56 -13.08 -14.10
N VAL A 80 -8.35 -13.57 -13.81
CA VAL A 80 -7.45 -14.13 -14.83
C VAL A 80 -8.06 -15.44 -15.35
N ARG A 81 -8.93 -15.32 -16.35
CA ARG A 81 -9.25 -16.44 -17.23
C ARG A 81 -7.92 -16.92 -17.81
N TYR A 82 -7.66 -18.23 -17.70
CA TYR A 82 -6.54 -18.87 -18.39
C TYR A 82 -6.54 -18.46 -19.87
N ASP A 83 -5.54 -17.67 -20.28
CA ASP A 83 -5.31 -17.30 -21.68
C ASP A 83 -4.15 -18.14 -22.23
N PRO A 84 -4.42 -19.16 -23.06
CA PRO A 84 -3.38 -20.06 -23.59
C PRO A 84 -2.32 -19.35 -24.44
N ARG A 85 -2.55 -18.11 -24.89
CA ARG A 85 -1.64 -17.40 -25.81
C ARG A 85 -0.53 -16.60 -25.12
N ARG A 86 -0.56 -16.48 -23.79
CA ARG A 86 0.38 -15.65 -23.03
C ARG A 86 1.65 -16.40 -22.59
N SER A 87 1.74 -17.69 -22.91
CA SER A 87 2.95 -18.50 -22.76
C SER A 87 3.60 -18.65 -24.13
N GLY A 88 4.37 -17.62 -24.52
CA GLY A 88 5.24 -17.62 -25.69
C GLY A 88 6.59 -17.06 -25.29
#